data_AF-A0A1V5QCE6-F1
#
_entry.id   AF-A0A1V5QCE6-F1
#
_cell.length_a   1.000
_cell.length_b   1.000
_cell.length_c   1.000
_cell.angle_alpha   90.00
_cell.angle_beta   90.00
_cell.angle_gamma   90.00
#
_symmetry.space_group_name_H-M   'P 1'
#
loop_
_entity.id
_entity.type
_entity.pdbx_description
1 polymer ?
#
loop_
_entity_poly.entity_id
_entity_poly.type
_entity_poly.pdbx_seq_one_letter_code
_entity_poly.pdbx_strand_id
1 'polypeptide(L)' 'MIRIAGDKPLNWREELVRKLVTLQRVEPETGAGYWVNDTGRWWEADPVLATSYSLIALQTALAD' A
#
# COMPACT_ATOMS: atom_id res chain seq x y z
N MET A 1 -15.79 -10.91 5.96
CA MET A 1 -16.27 -9.52 5.74
C MET A 1 -15.64 -8.64 6.81
N ILE A 2 -14.76 -7.72 6.46
CA ILE A 2 -14.21 -6.77 7.45
C ILE A 2 -15.29 -5.72 7.72
N ARG A 3 -15.61 -5.51 9.00
CA ARG A 3 -16.53 -4.45 9.46
C ARG A 3 -15.69 -3.42 10.20
N ILE A 4 -15.85 -2.15 9.86
CA ILE A 4 -15.32 -1.04 10.68
C ILE A 4 -16.38 -0.74 11.76
N ALA A 5 -15.95 -0.20 12.91
CA ALA A 5 -16.84 0.17 14.02
C ALA A 5 -18.15 0.79 13.52
N GLY A 6 -19.28 0.15 13.82
CA GLY A 6 -20.62 0.59 13.37
C GLY A 6 -21.23 -0.19 12.20
N ASP A 7 -20.95 -1.49 12.05
CA ASP A 7 -21.59 -2.42 11.11
C ASP A 7 -21.52 -2.06 9.61
N LYS A 8 -20.76 -1.01 9.25
CA LYS A 8 -20.57 -0.66 7.84
C LYS A 8 -19.69 -1.72 7.16
N PRO A 9 -20.17 -2.36 6.09
CA PRO A 9 -19.37 -3.30 5.34
C PRO A 9 -18.19 -2.57 4.67
N LEU A 10 -16.98 -3.09 4.84
CA LEU A 10 -15.77 -2.57 4.19
C LEU A 10 -15.38 -3.45 3.01
N ASN A 11 -15.32 -2.85 1.82
CA ASN A 11 -14.63 -3.46 0.69
C ASN A 11 -13.12 -3.33 0.89
N TRP A 12 -12.54 -4.26 1.66
CA TRP A 12 -11.14 -4.15 2.07
C TRP A 12 -10.16 -4.13 0.91
N ARG A 13 -10.46 -4.82 -0.20
CA ARG A 13 -9.59 -4.84 -1.40
C ARG A 13 -9.50 -3.44 -2.01
N GLU A 14 -10.66 -2.81 -2.23
CA GLU A 14 -10.73 -1.46 -2.80
C GLU A 14 -10.05 -0.44 -1.89
N GLU A 15 -10.32 -0.48 -0.59
CA GLU A 15 -9.76 0.49 0.36
C GLU A 15 -8.25 0.32 0.54
N LEU A 16 -7.74 -0.91 0.50
CA LEU A 16 -6.30 -1.18 0.51
C LEU A 16 -5.63 -0.57 -0.74
N VAL A 17 -6.17 -0.85 -1.93
CA VAL A 17 -5.65 -0.32 -3.20
C VAL A 17 -5.67 1.20 -3.18
N ARG A 18 -6.79 1.81 -2.79
CA ARG A 18 -6.94 3.27 -2.67
C ARG A 18 -5.89 3.87 -1.74
N LYS A 19 -5.64 3.22 -0.59
CA LYS A 19 -4.65 3.69 0.38
C LYS A 19 -3.22 3.57 -0.17
N LEU A 20 -2.86 2.46 -0.80
CA LEU A 20 -1.54 2.28 -1.39
C LEU A 20 -1.29 3.31 -2.50
N VAL A 21 -2.24 3.53 -3.41
CA VAL A 21 -2.12 4.57 -4.46
C VAL A 21 -1.93 5.96 -3.85
N THR A 22 -2.68 6.29 -2.81
CA THR A 22 -2.58 7.61 -2.14
C THR A 22 -1.23 7.82 -1.45
N LEU A 23 -0.59 6.74 -0.98
CA LEU A 23 0.71 6.79 -0.30
C LEU A 23 1.91 6.69 -1.26
N GLN A 24 1.68 6.39 -2.54
CA GLN A 24 2.76 6.25 -3.50
C GLN A 24 3.49 7.58 -3.66
N ARG A 25 4.81 7.56 -3.45
CA ARG A 25 5.69 8.67 -3.79
C ARG A 25 6.14 8.49 -5.24
N VAL A 26 6.28 9.57 -5.99
CA VAL A 26 6.73 9.55 -7.38
C VAL A 26 8.04 10.30 -7.47
N GLU A 27 9.07 9.66 -8.00
CA GLU A 27 10.35 10.30 -8.28
C GLU A 27 10.15 11.32 -9.44
N PRO A 28 10.45 12.62 -9.23
CA PRO A 28 10.20 13.66 -10.23
C PRO A 28 10.94 13.45 -11.56
N GLU A 29 12.13 12.86 -11.51
CA GLU A 29 13.03 12.71 -12.65
C GLU A 29 12.67 11.53 -13.54
N THR A 30 12.29 10.40 -12.93
CA THR A 30 12.04 9.14 -13.64
C THR A 30 10.55 8.84 -13.81
N GLY A 31 9.69 9.47 -12.99
CA GLY A 31 8.29 9.11 -12.85
C GLY A 31 8.07 7.76 -12.14
N ALA A 32 9.11 7.13 -11.60
CA ALA A 32 8.99 5.87 -10.90
C ALA A 32 8.27 6.04 -9.56
N GLY A 33 7.33 5.13 -9.29
CA GLY A 33 6.58 5.11 -8.03
C GLY A 33 7.24 4.21 -6.99
N TYR A 34 7.27 4.66 -5.73
CA TYR A 34 7.83 3.90 -4.61
C TYR A 34 7.04 4.14 -3.32
N TRP A 35 7.23 3.24 -2.35
CA TRP A 35 6.71 3.36 -1.01
C TRP A 35 7.84 3.32 0.01
N VAL A 36 7.67 4.07 1.10
CA VAL A 36 8.59 4.08 2.23
C VAL A 36 7.81 4.37 3.50
N ASN A 37 8.14 3.68 4.58
CA ASN A 37 7.67 4.02 5.92
C ASN A 37 8.68 4.97 6.56
N ASP A 38 8.22 6.09 7.11
CA ASP A 38 9.12 7.02 7.82
C ASP A 38 9.58 6.46 9.17
N THR A 39 8.91 5.41 9.69
CA THR A 39 9.29 4.71 10.91
C THR A 39 10.15 3.49 10.60
N GLY A 40 11.41 3.49 11.05
CA GLY A 40 12.39 2.43 10.76
C GLY A 40 12.41 1.25 11.73
N ARG A 41 11.30 0.92 12.41
CA ARG A 41 11.26 -0.29 13.25
C ARG A 41 11.23 -1.52 12.33
N TRP A 42 11.99 -2.55 12.68
CA TRP A 42 12.00 -3.84 11.97
C TRP A 42 12.22 -3.75 10.45
N TRP A 43 13.14 -2.89 10.00
CA TRP A 43 13.50 -2.70 8.58
C TRP A 43 12.39 -2.09 7.71
N GLU A 44 11.28 -1.64 8.28
CA GLU A 44 10.15 -1.12 7.51
C GLU A 44 10.45 0.19 6.76
N ALA A 45 11.51 0.92 7.14
CA ALA A 45 11.95 2.11 6.43
C ALA A 45 12.81 1.83 5.18
N ASP A 46 13.14 0.57 4.90
CA ASP A 46 13.81 0.22 3.65
C ASP A 46 12.83 0.41 2.47
N PRO A 47 13.11 1.33 1.52
CA PRO A 47 12.20 1.63 0.42
C PRO A 47 12.08 0.48 -0.57
N VAL A 48 13.10 -0.37 -0.72
CA VAL A 48 13.04 -1.57 -1.57
C VAL A 48 12.08 -2.58 -0.96
N LEU A 49 12.18 -2.81 0.36
CA LEU A 49 11.29 -3.71 1.08
C LEU A 49 9.84 -3.23 1.04
N ALA A 50 9.60 -1.97 1.40
CA ALA A 50 8.27 -1.37 1.43
C ALA A 50 7.61 -1.34 0.03
N THR A 51 8.40 -1.03 -1.01
CA THR A 51 7.92 -1.06 -2.40
C THR A 51 7.59 -2.48 -2.84
N SER A 52 8.44 -3.46 -2.53
CA SER A 52 8.21 -4.87 -2.88
C SER A 52 6.91 -5.40 -2.29
N TYR A 53 6.67 -5.16 -0.99
CA TYR A 53 5.43 -5.57 -0.34
C TYR A 53 4.20 -4.84 -0.90
N SER A 54 4.33 -3.55 -1.23
CA SER A 54 3.23 -2.79 -1.83
C SER A 54 2.83 -3.35 -3.19
N LEU A 55 3.80 -3.72 -4.04
CA LEU A 55 3.53 -4.34 -5.34
C LEU A 55 2.88 -5.72 -5.20
N ILE A 56 3.37 -6.57 -4.29
CA ILE A 56 2.76 -7.89 -4.01
C ILE A 56 1.32 -7.72 -3.50
N ALA A 57 1.08 -6.75 -2.61
CA ALA A 57 -0.25 -6.47 -2.09
C ALA A 57 -1.21 -5.99 -3.19
N LEU A 58 -0.76 -5.08 -4.07
CA LEU A 58 -1.55 -4.62 -5.22
C LEU A 58 -1.86 -5.78 -6.18
N GLN A 59 -0.86 -6.59 -6.53
CA GLN A 59 -1.06 -7.79 -7.37
C GLN A 59 -2.09 -8.73 -6.76
N THR A 60 -1.98 -9.00 -5.46
CA THR A 60 -2.89 -9.91 -4.75
C THR A 60 -4.33 -9.34 -4.67
N ALA A 61 -4.47 -8.03 -4.51
CA ALA A 61 -5.77 -7.38 -4.42
C ALA A 61 -6.49 -7.28 -5.77
N LEU A 62 -5.73 -7.12 -6.86
CA LEU A 62 -6.23 -6.91 -8.23
C LEU A 62 -6.34 -8.20 -9.06
N ALA A 63 -5.69 -9.29 -8.64
CA ALA A 63 -5.87 -10.58 -9.29
C ALA A 63 -7.29 -11.14 -9.06
N ASP A 64 -7.85 -11.73 -10.13
CA ASP A 64 -9.17 -12.37 -10.16
C ASP A 64 -9.27 -13.60 -9.24
#